data_AF-A0A7R9MV81-F1
#
_entry.id   AF-A0A7R9MV81-F1
#
_cell.length_a   1.000
_cell.length_b   1.000
_cell.length_c   1.000
_cell.angle_alpha   90.00
_cell.angle_beta   90.00
_cell.angle_gamma   90.00
#
_symmetry.space_group_name_H-M   'P 1'
#
loop_
_entity.id
_entity.type
_entity.pdbx_description
1 polymer ?
#
loop_
_entity_poly.entity_id
_entity_poly.type
_entity_poly.pdbx_seq_one_letter_code
_entity_poly.pdbx_strand_id
1 'polypeptide(L)'
;MNLISYYLDEQNQWALNINELRRALEESKSVCKPKAIVVINPGNPTGSVLTKDNIENIVRFAKENNLLIIADEVYQHNIWDPSARFYSFKKVMHELGVRLELVSMMSASKGFMGECGLRGGYLELENFDTEVKAVFYKMLSA
;
A
#
# COMPACT_ATOMS: atom_id res chain seq x y z
N MET A 1 7.28 -14.48 11.41
CA MET A 1 6.68 -13.26 10.84
C MET A 1 5.25 -13.23 11.33
N ASN A 2 4.83 -12.19 12.07
CA ASN A 2 3.49 -12.13 12.65
C ASN A 2 2.58 -11.31 11.73
N LEU A 3 1.49 -11.92 11.28
CA LEU A 3 0.44 -11.25 10.52
C LEU A 3 -0.47 -10.50 11.49
N ILE A 4 -0.73 -9.23 11.22
CA ILE A 4 -1.66 -8.40 11.99
C ILE A 4 -2.81 -8.05 11.06
N SER A 5 -3.99 -8.58 11.37
CA SER A 5 -5.19 -8.32 10.58
C SER A 5 -5.75 -6.95 10.93
N TYR A 6 -6.10 -6.18 9.90
CA TYR A 6 -7.04 -5.07 9.98
C TYR A 6 -8.25 -5.40 9.11
N TYR A 7 -9.41 -4.90 9.48
CA TYR A 7 -10.66 -5.14 8.74
C TYR A 7 -11.04 -3.93 7.88
N LEU A 8 -11.50 -4.19 6.66
CA LEU A 8 -12.05 -3.16 5.78
C LEU A 8 -13.49 -2.86 6.16
N ASP A 9 -13.93 -1.62 5.96
CA ASP A 9 -15.29 -1.19 6.31
C ASP A 9 -16.25 -1.46 5.14
N GLU A 10 -16.91 -2.62 5.18
CA GLU A 10 -17.87 -3.05 4.15
C GLU A 10 -19.01 -2.04 3.93
N GLN A 11 -19.48 -1.40 5.00
CA GLN A 11 -20.58 -0.43 4.94
C GLN A 11 -20.14 0.88 4.26
N ASN A 12 -18.84 1.15 4.27
CA ASN A 12 -18.22 2.32 3.65
C ASN A 12 -17.36 1.94 2.43
N GLN A 13 -17.92 1.11 1.53
CA GLN A 13 -17.27 0.74 0.26
C GLN A 13 -15.89 0.09 0.42
N TRP A 14 -15.72 -0.69 1.48
CA TRP A 14 -14.44 -1.34 1.83
C TRP A 14 -13.28 -0.36 2.01
N ALA A 15 -13.58 0.86 2.45
CA ALA A 15 -12.56 1.84 2.81
C ALA A 15 -11.75 1.41 4.04
N LEU A 16 -10.56 1.97 4.17
CA LEU A 16 -9.70 1.75 5.32
C LEU A 16 -10.07 2.70 6.45
N ASN A 17 -10.45 2.17 7.61
CA ASN A 17 -10.79 2.97 8.78
C ASN A 17 -9.56 3.16 9.69
N ILE A 18 -9.21 4.42 10.00
CA ILE A 18 -8.03 4.71 10.84
C ILE A 18 -8.19 4.22 12.28
N ASN A 19 -9.42 4.20 12.82
CA ASN A 19 -9.65 3.67 14.16
C ASN A 19 -9.42 2.16 14.20
N GLU A 20 -9.78 1.46 13.13
CA GLU A 20 -9.51 0.04 12.98
C GLU A 20 -7.99 -0.25 12.85
N LEU A 21 -7.26 0.56 12.08
CA LEU A 21 -5.80 0.49 12.03
C LEU A 21 -5.15 0.76 13.40
N ARG A 22 -5.66 1.73 14.16
CA ARG A 22 -5.20 2.01 15.53
C ARG A 22 -5.47 0.84 16.47
N ARG A 23 -6.66 0.22 16.41
CA ARG A 23 -7.00 -0.98 17.19
C ARG A 23 -6.04 -2.12 16.89
N ALA A 24 -5.87 -2.48 15.62
CA ALA A 24 -4.99 -3.56 15.18
C ALA A 24 -3.53 -3.34 15.61
N LEU A 25 -3.04 -2.10 15.49
CA LEU A 25 -1.71 -1.72 15.94
C LEU A 25 -1.55 -1.87 17.46
N GLU A 26 -2.52 -1.40 18.26
CA GLU A 26 -2.47 -1.49 19.72
C GLU A 26 -2.44 -2.94 20.21
N GLU A 27 -3.36 -3.78 19.74
CA GLU A 27 -3.44 -5.19 20.13
C GLU A 27 -2.16 -5.95 19.78
N SER A 28 -1.52 -5.59 18.66
CA SER A 28 -0.28 -6.24 18.22
C SER A 28 0.93 -5.98 19.11
N LYS A 29 0.93 -4.91 19.93
CA LYS A 29 2.09 -4.52 20.76
C LYS A 29 2.51 -5.58 21.77
N SER A 30 1.56 -6.39 22.24
CA SER A 30 1.83 -7.51 23.16
C SER A 30 2.51 -8.70 22.46
N VAL A 31 2.41 -8.78 21.13
CA VAL A 31 2.85 -9.93 20.33
C VAL A 31 4.10 -9.60 19.52
N CYS A 32 4.21 -8.38 18.97
CA CYS A 32 5.32 -7.97 18.13
C CYS A 32 5.45 -6.45 17.96
N LYS A 33 6.51 -6.04 17.26
CA LYS A 33 6.69 -4.67 16.80
C LYS A 33 6.35 -4.59 15.31
N PRO A 34 5.20 -4.00 14.92
CA PRO A 34 4.82 -3.88 13.52
C PRO A 34 5.81 -3.01 12.75
N LYS A 35 6.03 -3.34 11.48
CA LYS A 35 7.05 -2.71 10.64
C LYS A 35 6.51 -2.13 9.35
N ALA A 36 5.44 -2.71 8.83
CA ALA A 36 4.85 -2.29 7.57
C ALA A 36 3.33 -2.44 7.60
N ILE A 37 2.69 -1.65 6.76
CA ILE A 37 1.30 -1.83 6.35
C ILE A 37 1.28 -2.15 4.86
N VAL A 38 0.53 -3.18 4.48
CA VAL A 38 0.26 -3.52 3.08
C VAL A 38 -1.11 -2.95 2.74
N VAL A 39 -1.19 -2.19 1.65
CA VAL A 39 -2.45 -1.64 1.12
C VAL A 39 -2.62 -2.09 -0.32
N ILE A 40 -3.78 -2.64 -0.63
CA ILE A 40 -4.13 -3.11 -1.97
C ILE A 40 -5.13 -2.12 -2.57
N ASN A 41 -4.72 -1.36 -3.58
CA ASN A 41 -5.56 -0.32 -4.20
C ASN A 41 -5.29 -0.19 -5.71
N PRO A 42 -6.27 -0.48 -6.58
CA PRO A 42 -7.60 -1.01 -6.29
C PRO A 42 -7.61 -2.38 -5.59
N GLY A 43 -8.60 -2.60 -4.73
CA GLY A 43 -8.68 -3.75 -3.82
C GLY A 43 -9.00 -5.07 -4.52
N ASN A 44 -8.41 -6.15 -4.02
CA ASN A 44 -8.70 -7.52 -4.41
C ASN A 44 -8.88 -8.36 -3.13
N PRO A 45 -10.02 -9.05 -2.92
CA PRO A 45 -11.13 -9.30 -3.85
C PRO A 45 -12.24 -8.24 -3.86
N THR A 46 -12.12 -7.18 -3.05
CA THR A 46 -13.22 -6.23 -2.80
C THR A 46 -13.57 -5.31 -3.98
N GLY A 47 -12.64 -5.07 -4.90
CA GLY A 47 -12.83 -4.16 -6.03
C GLY A 47 -12.88 -2.67 -5.63
N SER A 48 -12.57 -2.33 -4.38
CA SER A 48 -12.64 -0.94 -3.89
C SER A 48 -11.56 -0.06 -4.50
N VAL A 49 -11.86 1.22 -4.69
CA VAL A 49 -10.89 2.24 -5.12
C VAL A 49 -10.83 3.29 -4.02
N LEU A 50 -9.69 3.39 -3.35
CA LEU A 50 -9.53 4.31 -2.22
C LEU A 50 -9.60 5.77 -2.70
N THR A 51 -10.35 6.59 -1.96
CA THR A 51 -10.36 8.04 -2.18
C THR A 51 -9.02 8.65 -1.79
N LYS A 52 -8.72 9.82 -2.36
CA LYS A 52 -7.50 10.56 -2.00
C LYS A 52 -7.41 10.83 -0.51
N ASP A 53 -8.50 11.29 0.12
CA ASP A 53 -8.56 11.54 1.56
C ASP A 53 -8.27 10.28 2.39
N ASN A 54 -8.74 9.12 1.94
CA ASN A 54 -8.45 7.87 2.63
C ASN A 54 -6.96 7.51 2.56
N ILE A 55 -6.34 7.67 1.38
CA ILE A 55 -4.88 7.50 1.20
C ILE A 55 -4.10 8.51 2.06
N GLU A 56 -4.51 9.77 2.11
CA GLU A 56 -3.87 10.80 2.94
C GLU A 56 -3.88 10.39 4.43
N ASN A 57 -5.03 9.91 4.92
CA ASN A 57 -5.18 9.44 6.29
C ASN A 57 -4.27 8.23 6.58
N ILE A 58 -4.14 7.29 5.65
CA ILE A 58 -3.24 6.13 5.79
C ILE A 58 -1.77 6.59 5.80
N VAL A 59 -1.39 7.51 4.92
CA VAL A 59 -0.02 8.07 4.85
C VAL A 59 0.36 8.75 6.17
N ARG A 60 -0.54 9.56 6.73
CA ARG A 60 -0.33 10.20 8.05
C ARG A 60 -0.22 9.17 9.15
N PHE A 61 -1.13 8.19 9.19
CA PHE A 61 -1.11 7.11 10.17
C PHE A 61 0.22 6.31 10.11
N ALA A 62 0.67 5.94 8.91
CA ALA A 62 1.91 5.20 8.74
C ALA A 62 3.13 6.03 9.18
N LYS A 63 3.13 7.33 8.87
CA LYS A 63 4.19 8.25 9.32
C LYS A 63 4.22 8.40 10.84
N GLU A 64 3.07 8.61 11.48
CA GLU A 64 2.94 8.73 12.95
C GLU A 64 3.49 7.50 13.68
N ASN A 65 3.31 6.31 13.09
CA ASN A 65 3.66 5.04 13.71
C ASN A 65 4.96 4.42 13.16
N ASN A 66 5.69 5.16 12.32
CA ASN A 66 6.94 4.72 11.68
C ASN A 66 6.79 3.35 10.98
N LEU A 67 5.76 3.22 10.15
CA LEU A 67 5.46 2.05 9.33
C LEU A 67 5.87 2.30 7.88
N LEU A 68 6.56 1.34 7.27
CA LEU A 68 6.71 1.24 5.83
C LEU A 68 5.34 1.01 5.18
N ILE A 69 5.04 1.73 4.09
CA ILE A 69 3.87 1.40 3.25
C ILE A 69 4.33 0.51 2.09
N ILE A 70 3.66 -0.62 1.91
CA ILE A 70 3.72 -1.43 0.69
C ILE A 70 2.38 -1.25 -0.04
N ALA A 71 2.39 -0.45 -1.09
CA ALA A 71 1.23 -0.17 -1.93
C ALA A 71 1.21 -1.14 -3.13
N ASP A 72 0.29 -2.10 -3.09
CA ASP A 72 -0.02 -2.97 -4.21
C ASP A 72 -1.02 -2.27 -5.13
N GLU A 73 -0.49 -1.70 -6.22
CA GLU A 73 -1.23 -0.87 -7.18
C GLU A 73 -1.38 -1.55 -8.54
N VAL A 74 -1.35 -2.90 -8.59
CA VAL A 74 -1.37 -3.68 -9.84
C VAL A 74 -2.65 -3.51 -10.65
N TYR A 75 -3.75 -3.14 -10.01
CA TYR A 75 -5.05 -2.91 -10.66
C TYR A 75 -5.30 -1.44 -11.01
N GLN A 76 -4.29 -0.55 -10.97
CA GLN A 76 -4.46 0.90 -11.14
C GLN A 76 -5.17 1.34 -12.44
N HIS A 77 -5.19 0.49 -13.47
CA HIS A 77 -5.90 0.74 -14.74
C HIS A 77 -7.31 0.13 -14.81
N ASN A 78 -7.76 -0.61 -13.79
CA ASN A 78 -9.04 -1.31 -13.74
C ASN A 78 -10.09 -0.54 -12.93
N ILE A 79 -10.38 0.70 -13.33
CA ILE A 79 -11.37 1.54 -12.67
C ILE A 79 -12.60 1.64 -13.54
N TRP A 80 -13.73 1.16 -13.03
CA TRP A 80 -14.97 1.05 -13.79
C TRP A 80 -16.05 2.05 -13.33
N ASP A 81 -16.03 2.42 -12.05
CA ASP A 81 -16.93 3.44 -11.52
C ASP A 81 -16.50 4.82 -12.06
N PRO A 82 -17.38 5.54 -12.80
CA PRO A 82 -17.07 6.86 -13.34
C PRO A 82 -16.78 7.93 -12.26
N SER A 83 -17.24 7.72 -11.03
CA SER A 83 -17.00 8.61 -9.90
C SER A 83 -15.67 8.32 -9.18
N ALA A 84 -15.07 7.16 -9.42
CA ALA A 84 -13.82 6.75 -8.82
C ALA A 84 -12.60 7.20 -9.65
N ARG A 85 -11.50 7.47 -8.96
CA ARG A 85 -10.22 7.80 -9.60
C ARG A 85 -9.08 7.20 -8.79
N PHE A 86 -8.12 6.62 -9.50
CA PHE A 86 -6.90 6.12 -8.88
C PHE A 86 -5.96 7.27 -8.55
N TYR A 87 -5.44 7.23 -7.34
CA TYR A 87 -4.38 8.08 -6.85
C TYR A 87 -3.29 7.15 -6.31
N SER A 88 -2.07 7.27 -6.83
CA SER A 88 -0.96 6.48 -6.28
C SER A 88 -0.56 6.99 -4.91
N PHE A 89 -0.13 6.09 -4.04
CA PHE A 89 0.42 6.43 -2.72
C PHE A 89 1.60 7.39 -2.86
N LYS A 90 2.45 7.22 -3.88
CA LYS A 90 3.56 8.12 -4.18
C LYS A 90 3.07 9.55 -4.43
N LYS A 91 2.08 9.75 -5.32
CA LYS A 91 1.53 11.08 -5.63
C LYS A 91 1.01 11.76 -4.36
N VAL A 92 0.17 11.06 -3.60
CA VAL A 92 -0.46 11.61 -2.39
C VAL A 92 0.59 11.93 -1.32
N MET A 93 1.56 11.04 -1.09
CA MET A 93 2.67 11.28 -0.15
C MET A 93 3.45 12.56 -0.49
N HIS A 94 3.79 12.76 -1.77
CA HIS A 94 4.49 13.98 -2.21
C HIS A 94 3.62 15.23 -2.08
N GLU A 95 2.34 15.16 -2.43
CA GLU A 95 1.40 16.28 -2.28
C GLU A 95 1.22 16.69 -0.82
N LEU A 96 1.29 15.73 0.12
CA LEU A 96 1.28 15.98 1.55
C LEU A 96 2.60 16.53 2.12
N GLY A 97 3.70 16.50 1.36
CA GLY A 97 5.04 16.82 1.86
C GLY A 97 5.53 15.85 2.95
N VAL A 98 4.97 14.64 3.01
CA VAL A 98 5.34 13.63 4.01
C VAL A 98 6.47 12.78 3.47
N ARG A 99 7.50 12.54 4.29
CA ARG A 99 8.59 11.62 3.98
C ARG A 99 8.50 10.36 4.83
N LEU A 100 8.16 9.23 4.21
CA LEU A 100 8.14 7.89 4.82
C LEU A 100 8.61 6.86 3.79
N GLU A 101 9.05 5.69 4.25
CA GLU A 101 9.48 4.59 3.36
C GLU A 101 8.27 4.02 2.62
N LEU A 102 8.31 4.02 1.29
CA LEU A 102 7.20 3.58 0.45
C LEU A 102 7.71 2.64 -0.65
N VAL A 103 7.05 1.50 -0.78
CA VAL A 103 7.19 0.57 -1.91
C VAL A 103 5.90 0.66 -2.71
N SER A 104 5.96 1.08 -3.97
CA SER A 104 4.82 1.00 -4.89
C SER A 104 5.05 -0.15 -5.87
N MET A 105 4.09 -1.07 -5.98
CA MET A 105 4.19 -2.27 -6.82
C MET A 105 3.27 -2.17 -8.03
N MET A 106 3.76 -2.62 -9.18
CA MET A 106 2.99 -2.73 -10.40
C MET A 106 3.34 -4.01 -11.18
N SER A 107 2.40 -4.51 -11.96
CA SER A 107 2.57 -5.73 -12.76
C SER A 107 2.00 -5.57 -14.15
N ALA A 108 2.65 -6.20 -15.13
CA ALA A 108 2.11 -6.38 -16.48
C ALA A 108 1.00 -7.46 -16.54
N SER A 109 0.72 -8.16 -15.45
CA SER A 109 -0.21 -9.31 -15.44
C SER A 109 -1.68 -8.92 -15.33
N LYS A 110 -2.00 -7.66 -15.04
CA LYS A 110 -3.34 -7.17 -14.72
C LYS A 110 -3.70 -6.00 -15.63
N GLY A 111 -4.97 -5.59 -15.61
CA GLY A 111 -5.47 -4.57 -16.53
C GLY A 111 -5.84 -5.11 -17.90
N PHE A 112 -6.29 -4.19 -18.76
CA PHE A 112 -6.63 -4.49 -20.15
C PHE A 112 -5.43 -5.01 -20.94
N MET A 113 -4.22 -4.59 -20.60
CA MET A 113 -2.96 -5.07 -21.18
C MET A 113 -2.50 -6.42 -20.61
N GLY A 114 -3.26 -7.07 -19.73
CA GLY A 114 -2.77 -8.15 -18.87
C GLY A 114 -2.10 -9.32 -19.60
N GLU A 115 -0.77 -9.42 -19.49
CA GLU A 115 0.07 -10.47 -20.08
C GLU A 115 0.65 -11.37 -18.98
N CYS A 116 -0.20 -12.08 -18.25
CA CYS A 116 0.22 -12.81 -17.04
C CYS A 116 1.28 -13.90 -17.27
N GLY A 117 1.37 -14.44 -18.49
CA GLY A 117 2.38 -15.42 -18.89
C GLY A 117 3.78 -14.85 -19.05
N LEU A 118 3.92 -13.55 -19.30
CA LEU A 118 5.22 -12.88 -19.46
C LEU A 118 5.92 -12.59 -18.13
N ARG A 119 5.20 -12.70 -17.00
CA ARG A 119 5.75 -12.57 -15.64
C ARG A 119 6.52 -11.26 -15.40
N GLY A 120 6.07 -10.16 -15.99
CA GLY A 120 6.65 -8.83 -15.82
C GLY A 120 6.03 -8.02 -14.68
N GLY A 121 6.85 -7.26 -13.98
CA GLY A 121 6.43 -6.29 -12.96
C GLY A 121 7.61 -5.44 -12.48
N TYR A 122 7.31 -4.39 -11.74
CA TYR A 122 8.33 -3.55 -11.12
C TYR A 122 7.88 -3.08 -9.74
N LEU A 123 8.84 -2.57 -8.99
CA LEU A 123 8.64 -1.93 -7.70
C LEU A 123 9.45 -0.63 -7.67
N GLU A 124 8.88 0.40 -7.07
CA GLU A 124 9.51 1.70 -6.86
C GLU A 124 9.76 1.90 -5.37
N LEU A 125 11.01 2.20 -5.00
CA LEU A 125 11.46 2.37 -3.61
C LEU A 125 11.74 3.84 -3.28
N GLU A 126 10.87 4.43 -2.46
CA GLU A 126 10.98 5.82 -2.02
C GLU A 126 11.46 5.93 -0.57
N ASN A 127 12.36 6.89 -0.33
CA ASN A 127 12.87 7.28 1.00
C ASN A 127 13.57 6.22 1.86
N PHE A 128 13.86 5.04 1.31
CA PHE A 128 14.64 4.02 2.01
C PHE A 128 16.07 4.47 2.30
N ASP A 129 16.58 4.02 3.44
CA ASP A 129 17.99 4.12 3.80
C ASP A 129 18.89 3.41 2.76
N THR A 130 20.06 3.99 2.50
CA THR A 130 20.99 3.52 1.47
C THR A 130 21.51 2.12 1.77
N GLU A 131 21.74 1.77 3.04
CA GLU A 131 22.18 0.43 3.45
C GLU A 131 21.07 -0.60 3.25
N VAL A 132 19.82 -0.22 3.56
CA VAL A 132 18.64 -1.07 3.32
C VAL A 132 18.47 -1.33 1.81
N LYS A 133 18.61 -0.29 0.98
CA LYS A 133 18.59 -0.45 -0.50
C LYS A 133 19.73 -1.37 -0.97
N ALA A 134 20.93 -1.25 -0.44
CA ALA A 134 22.07 -2.09 -0.82
C ALA A 134 21.81 -3.58 -0.51
N VAL A 135 21.25 -3.89 0.66
CA VAL A 135 20.86 -5.27 1.02
C VAL A 135 19.76 -5.78 0.08
N PHE A 136 18.77 -4.95 -0.23
CA PHE A 136 17.71 -5.32 -1.17
C PHE A 136 18.25 -5.61 -2.59
N TYR A 137 19.12 -4.77 -3.13
CA TYR A 137 19.75 -5.03 -4.43
C TYR A 137 20.62 -6.29 -4.43
N LYS A 138 21.36 -6.54 -3.34
CA LYS A 138 22.12 -7.79 -3.18
C LYS A 138 21.22 -9.02 -3.27
N MET A 139 20.03 -8.97 -2.64
CA MET A 139 19.04 -10.04 -2.72
C MET A 139 18.51 -10.25 -4.15
N LEU A 140 18.31 -9.19 -4.94
CA LEU A 140 17.83 -9.29 -6.32
C LEU A 140 18.86 -9.90 -7.29
N SER A 141 20.15 -9.83 -6.95
CA SER A 141 21.24 -10.38 -7.76
C SER A 141 21.65 -11.81 -7.40
N ALA A 142 21.05 -12.38 -6.35
CA ALA A 142 21.31 -13.73 -5.87
C ALA A 142 20.36 -14.75 -6.53
#